data_AF-A0A8I0L5N6-F1
#
_entry.id   AF-A0A8I0L5N6-F1
#
_cell.length_a   1.000
_cell.length_b   1.000
_cell.length_c   1.000
_cell.angle_alpha   90.00
_cell.angle_beta   90.00
_cell.angle_gamma   90.00
#
_symmetry.space_group_name_H-M   'P 1'
#
loop_
_entity.id
_entity.type
_entity.pdbx_description
1 polymer ?
#
loop_
_entity_poly.entity_id
_entity_poly.type
_entity_poly.pdbx_seq_one_letter_code
_entity_poly.pdbx_strand_id
1 'polypeptide(L)'
;ADIKAAHVTADQREQIKRSGCAVIKGHFPREQALGWDQSMLDYLDRNRFDEVYKGPGDNFFGTLSASRPEIYPIYWSQAQMQARQSEEMAN
;
A
#
# COMPACT_ATOMS: atom_id res chain seq x y z
N ALA A 1 -12.53 -6.03 -11.08
CA ALA A 1 -13.83 -6.53 -11.58
C ALA A 1 -13.84 -8.05 -11.61
N ASP A 2 -12.97 -8.69 -12.40
CA ASP A 2 -12.98 -10.14 -12.59
C ASP A 2 -12.72 -10.96 -11.32
N ILE A 3 -11.82 -10.50 -10.43
CA ILE A 3 -11.56 -11.15 -9.14
C ILE A 3 -12.82 -11.15 -8.27
N LYS A 4 -13.40 -9.96 -8.04
CA LYS A 4 -14.64 -9.78 -7.26
C LYS A 4 -15.80 -10.62 -7.79
N ALA A 5 -15.90 -10.77 -9.11
CA ALA A 5 -16.96 -11.55 -9.75
C ALA A 5 -16.59 -13.04 -9.92
N ALA A 6 -15.40 -13.48 -9.51
CA ALA A 6 -14.87 -14.84 -9.69
C ALA A 6 -14.76 -15.31 -11.17
N HIS A 7 -14.43 -14.38 -12.08
CA HIS A 7 -14.27 -14.63 -13.52
C HIS A 7 -12.81 -14.76 -13.99
N VAL A 8 -11.84 -14.91 -13.09
CA VAL A 8 -10.43 -15.13 -13.47
C VAL A 8 -10.29 -16.47 -14.19
N THR A 9 -9.72 -16.47 -15.40
CA THR A 9 -9.61 -17.68 -16.24
C THR A 9 -8.50 -18.61 -15.77
N ALA A 10 -8.50 -19.86 -16.26
CA ALA A 10 -7.41 -20.81 -16.01
C ALA A 10 -6.08 -20.30 -16.58
N ASP A 11 -6.08 -19.75 -17.79
CA ASP A 11 -4.89 -19.21 -18.44
C ASP A 11 -4.30 -18.03 -17.66
N GLN A 12 -5.14 -17.14 -17.13
CA GLN A 12 -4.69 -16.05 -16.26
C GLN A 12 -4.06 -16.57 -14.97
N ARG A 13 -4.63 -17.61 -14.34
CA ARG A 13 -4.04 -18.25 -13.15
C ARG A 13 -2.69 -18.89 -13.46
N GLU A 14 -2.57 -19.58 -14.58
CA GLU A 14 -1.28 -20.17 -15.00
C GLU A 14 -0.24 -19.09 -15.33
N GLN A 15 -0.64 -17.97 -15.93
CA GLN A 15 0.24 -16.84 -16.19
C GLN A 15 0.80 -16.25 -14.89
N ILE A 16 -0.04 -16.11 -13.84
CA ILE A 16 0.38 -15.65 -12.52
C ILE A 16 1.39 -16.64 -11.92
N LYS A 17 1.12 -17.95 -11.96
CA LYS A 17 2.05 -18.97 -11.46
C LYS A 17 3.40 -18.93 -12.18
N ARG A 18 3.39 -18.75 -13.51
CA ARG A 18 4.60 -18.70 -14.33
C ARG A 18 5.44 -17.45 -14.08
N SER A 19 4.79 -16.30 -13.88
CA SER A 19 5.47 -15.01 -13.70
C SER A 19 5.82 -14.71 -12.24
N GLY A 20 5.15 -15.34 -11.28
CA GLY A 20 5.33 -15.11 -9.85
C GLY A 20 4.77 -13.76 -9.37
N CYS A 21 4.02 -13.04 -10.20
CA CYS A 21 3.47 -11.73 -9.85
C CYS A 21 2.17 -11.42 -10.61
N ALA A 22 1.44 -10.41 -10.14
CA ALA A 22 0.23 -9.91 -10.78
C ALA A 22 0.02 -8.42 -10.46
N VAL A 23 -0.73 -7.74 -11.33
CA VAL A 23 -1.24 -6.39 -11.07
C VAL A 23 -2.76 -6.42 -11.11
N ILE A 24 -3.40 -6.06 -10.01
CA ILE A 24 -4.86 -5.93 -9.91
C ILE A 24 -5.25 -4.50 -10.27
N LYS A 25 -5.77 -4.31 -11.49
CA LYS A 25 -6.21 -2.99 -11.96
C LYS A 25 -7.51 -2.60 -11.27
N GLY A 26 -7.57 -1.39 -10.72
CA GLY A 26 -8.75 -0.88 -10.03
C GLY A 26 -9.12 -1.70 -8.80
N HIS A 27 -8.11 -2.17 -8.05
CA HIS A 27 -8.34 -2.87 -6.78
C HIS A 27 -9.15 -1.99 -5.81
N PHE A 28 -8.83 -0.70 -5.81
CA PHE A 28 -9.66 0.34 -5.21
C PHE A 28 -10.04 1.39 -6.27
N PRO A 29 -11.22 2.04 -6.14
CA PRO A 29 -11.53 3.25 -6.88
C PRO A 29 -10.45 4.32 -6.70
N ARG A 30 -10.13 5.02 -7.79
CA ARG A 30 -9.08 6.05 -7.79
C ARG A 30 -9.34 7.15 -6.76
N GLU A 31 -10.58 7.59 -6.63
CA GLU A 31 -10.97 8.64 -5.68
C GLU A 31 -10.75 8.21 -4.23
N GLN A 32 -11.04 6.94 -3.90
CA GLN A 32 -10.79 6.40 -2.57
C GLN A 32 -9.29 6.36 -2.26
N ALA A 33 -8.46 5.92 -3.23
CA ALA A 33 -7.02 5.91 -3.06
C ALA A 33 -6.44 7.32 -2.83
N LEU A 34 -6.90 8.32 -3.59
CA LEU A 34 -6.49 9.71 -3.40
C LEU A 34 -6.99 10.31 -2.08
N GLY A 35 -8.20 9.96 -1.65
CA GLY A 35 -8.73 10.37 -0.36
C GLY A 35 -7.93 9.79 0.81
N TRP A 36 -7.51 8.53 0.69
CA TRP A 36 -6.60 7.91 1.66
C TRP A 36 -5.22 8.56 1.66
N ASP A 37 -4.67 8.90 0.50
CA ASP A 37 -3.40 9.61 0.38
C ASP A 37 -3.45 10.96 1.12
N GLN A 38 -4.46 11.78 0.83
CA GLN A 38 -4.65 13.05 1.53
C GLN A 38 -4.85 12.86 3.04
N SER A 39 -5.64 11.86 3.45
CA SER A 39 -5.86 11.57 4.88
C SER A 39 -4.57 11.16 5.60
N MET A 40 -3.64 10.51 4.91
CA MET A 40 -2.32 10.20 5.47
C MET A 40 -1.48 11.46 5.66
N LEU A 41 -1.46 12.39 4.68
CA LEU A 41 -0.78 13.67 4.82
C LEU A 41 -1.33 14.47 6.01
N ASP A 42 -2.65 14.61 6.10
CA ASP A 42 -3.31 15.32 7.21
C ASP A 42 -3.00 14.67 8.57
N TYR A 43 -2.90 13.34 8.61
CA TYR A 43 -2.53 12.60 9.81
C TYR A 43 -1.08 12.89 10.23
N LEU A 44 -0.15 12.96 9.30
CA LEU A 44 1.25 13.30 9.58
C LEU A 44 1.36 14.74 10.11
N ASP A 45 0.71 15.68 9.44
CA ASP A 45 0.72 17.11 9.78
C ASP A 45 0.11 17.37 11.16
N ARG A 46 -1.06 16.79 11.43
CA ARG A 46 -1.75 16.92 12.73
C ARG A 46 -0.88 16.41 13.89
N ASN A 47 -0.03 15.42 13.64
CA ASN A 47 0.85 14.84 14.64
C ASN A 47 2.27 15.43 14.61
N ARG A 48 2.52 16.46 13.78
CA ARG A 48 3.83 17.12 13.62
C ARG A 48 4.95 16.13 13.35
N PHE A 49 4.70 15.17 12.45
CA PHE A 49 5.61 14.06 12.21
C PHE A 49 7.03 14.54 11.84
N ASP A 50 7.13 15.56 11.00
CA ASP A 50 8.42 16.13 10.55
C ASP A 50 9.25 16.73 11.69
N GLU A 51 8.62 17.18 12.77
CA GLU A 51 9.32 17.73 13.94
C GLU A 51 9.85 16.63 14.87
N VAL A 52 9.15 15.49 14.93
CA VAL A 52 9.44 14.42 15.89
C VAL A 52 10.27 13.29 15.29
N TYR A 53 10.28 13.15 13.97
CA TYR A 53 10.99 12.09 13.29
C TYR A 53 12.50 12.35 13.28
N LYS A 54 13.25 11.44 13.92
CA LYS A 54 14.71 11.55 14.08
C LYS A 54 15.50 10.76 13.03
N GLY A 55 14.84 10.35 11.97
CA GLY A 55 15.40 9.44 10.96
C GLY A 55 15.13 7.97 11.27
N PRO A 56 15.68 7.06 10.44
CA PRO A 56 15.42 5.64 10.53
C PRO A 56 15.78 5.08 11.91
N GLY A 57 14.87 4.32 12.52
CA GLY A 57 15.12 3.60 13.77
C GLY A 57 16.00 2.36 13.60
N ASP A 58 16.34 2.00 12.36
CA ASP A 58 17.19 0.87 12.00
C ASP A 58 18.06 1.20 10.77
N ASN A 59 18.99 0.29 10.45
CA ASN A 59 19.81 0.35 9.25
C ASN A 59 19.46 -0.78 8.26
N PHE A 60 18.18 -1.11 8.13
CA PHE A 60 17.73 -2.28 7.36
C PHE A 60 18.13 -2.22 5.88
N PHE A 61 18.22 -1.01 5.31
CA PHE A 61 18.63 -0.76 3.92
C PHE A 61 20.13 -0.39 3.79
N GLY A 62 20.95 -0.56 4.82
CA GLY A 62 22.35 -0.08 4.85
C GLY A 62 23.29 -0.65 3.78
N THR A 63 22.90 -1.74 3.10
CA THR A 63 23.65 -2.35 1.99
C THR A 63 23.13 -1.97 0.60
N LEU A 64 22.02 -1.23 0.52
CA LEU A 64 21.44 -0.78 -0.75
C LEU A 64 21.98 0.60 -1.11
N SER A 65 22.58 0.71 -2.29
CA SER A 65 23.10 1.97 -2.85
C SER A 65 22.00 2.97 -3.24
N ALA A 66 20.73 2.58 -3.09
CA ALA A 66 19.58 3.45 -3.29
C ALA A 66 19.48 4.43 -2.11
N SER A 67 20.02 5.63 -2.31
CA SER A 67 19.96 6.74 -1.38
C SER A 67 18.51 7.03 -0.95
N ARG A 68 18.24 6.81 0.33
CA ARG A 68 17.02 7.19 1.07
C ARG A 68 15.70 6.63 0.52
N PRO A 69 15.24 5.47 1.00
CA PRO A 69 13.82 5.19 0.89
C PRO A 69 13.03 6.14 1.82
N GLU A 70 12.14 6.95 1.23
CA GLU A 70 11.15 7.82 1.91
C GLU A 70 10.04 6.98 2.59
N ILE A 71 10.43 6.01 3.42
CA ILE A 71 9.49 5.12 4.11
C ILE A 71 9.05 5.77 5.41
N TYR A 72 7.75 6.04 5.53
CA TYR A 72 7.14 6.55 6.76
C TYR A 72 6.89 5.39 7.74
N PRO A 73 7.48 5.40 8.96
CA PRO A 73 7.26 4.38 9.99
C PRO A 73 5.93 4.61 10.73
N ILE A 74 4.84 4.67 9.98
CA ILE A 74 3.48 4.88 10.47
C ILE A 74 2.66 3.64 10.16
N TYR A 75 1.94 3.13 11.15
CA TYR A 75 1.32 1.80 11.06
C TYR A 75 -0.20 1.79 11.23
N TRP A 76 -0.77 2.85 11.81
CA TRP A 76 -2.15 2.85 12.31
C TRP A 76 -3.00 4.01 11.80
N SER A 77 -2.65 4.62 10.65
CA SER A 77 -3.54 5.62 10.06
C SER A 77 -4.87 4.98 9.68
N GLN A 78 -5.96 5.75 9.69
CA GLN A 78 -7.28 5.22 9.31
C GLN A 78 -7.26 4.67 7.89
N ALA A 79 -6.57 5.36 6.96
CA ALA A 79 -6.36 4.89 5.59
C ALA A 79 -5.74 3.49 5.53
N GLN A 80 -4.67 3.24 6.29
CA GLN A 80 -4.02 1.92 6.34
C GLN A 80 -4.96 0.85 6.90
N MET A 81 -5.63 1.14 8.02
CA MET A 81 -6.49 0.16 8.68
C MET A 81 -7.73 -0.17 7.84
N GLN A 82 -8.36 0.84 7.23
CA GLN A 82 -9.51 0.65 6.35
C GLN A 82 -9.12 -0.15 5.11
N ALA A 83 -7.99 0.14 4.46
CA ALA A 83 -7.55 -0.63 3.30
C ALA A 83 -7.28 -2.10 3.66
N ARG A 84 -6.61 -2.37 4.80
CA ARG A 84 -6.30 -3.74 5.27
C ARG A 84 -7.54 -4.57 5.57
N GLN A 85 -8.57 -3.95 6.17
CA GLN A 85 -9.81 -4.66 6.56
C GLN A 85 -10.93 -4.54 5.51
N SER A 86 -10.65 -3.94 4.35
CA SER A 86 -11.64 -3.78 3.28
C SER A 86 -12.05 -5.12 2.68
N GLU A 87 -13.31 -5.21 2.24
CA GLU A 87 -13.80 -6.40 1.55
C GLU A 87 -13.02 -6.65 0.25
N GLU A 88 -12.62 -5.61 -0.46
CA GLU A 88 -11.81 -5.72 -1.68
C GLU A 88 -10.45 -6.36 -1.45
N MET A 89 -9.86 -6.18 -0.25
CA MET A 89 -8.58 -6.80 0.10
C MET A 89 -8.73 -8.27 0.52
N ALA A 90 -9.89 -8.65 1.07
CA ALA A 90 -10.15 -10.01 1.54
C ALA A 90 -10.53 -11.00 0.42
N ASN A 91 -11.01 -10.50 -0.73
CA ASN A 91 -11.62 -11.29 -1.81
C ASN A 91 -10.69 -11.51 -3.00
#